data_AF-A0A970C1R0-F1
#
_entry.id   AF-A0A970C1R0-F1
#
_cell.length_a   1.000
_cell.length_b   1.000
_cell.length_c   1.000
_cell.angle_alpha   90.00
_cell.angle_beta   90.00
_cell.angle_gamma   90.00
#
_symmetry.space_group_name_H-M   'P 1'
#
loop_
_entity.id
_entity.type
_entity.pdbx_description
1 polymer ?
#
loop_
_entity_poly.entity_id
_entity_poly.type
_entity_poly.pdbx_seq_one_letter_code
_entity_poly.pdbx_strand_id
1 'polypeptide(L)'
;MRGFWGFGAFVADDELSYRFAPDATITGGIEGRVARYSFRTNALGNRSAAADTAPKRAARLALVGASYMAGLGVGDDAALFHNRLQALLRRDGRWPSDVEVHNLSQSGYLLQQQCLLVRRTLDAVRPDVVVLVVRPGKLLFRNRNLAVVNGVPLSKDRLLAGTPLDLLRTRSYLWMRCATSPMLPALPGPAPSGEDLTAEEGHRRQIALLTALKADLDRRGVPLVCLIIQATTPQFEAALDAAGIPACYLAVEAHQMIPNDHHWNEAGHRHAAEQAAAFLSGLRERRALALGADAQDD
;
A
#
# COMPACT_ATOMS: atom_id res chain seq x y z
N MET A 1 18.45 -13.78 -7.57
CA MET A 1 17.25 -13.53 -8.40
C MET A 1 17.03 -12.03 -8.48
N ARG A 2 16.97 -11.43 -9.67
CA ARG A 2 17.03 -9.97 -9.83
C ARG A 2 15.64 -9.39 -10.10
N GLY A 3 15.15 -8.56 -9.19
CA GLY A 3 14.10 -7.60 -9.49
C GLY A 3 14.66 -6.51 -10.39
N PHE A 4 13.89 -6.09 -11.38
CA PHE A 4 14.26 -4.97 -12.23
C PHE A 4 13.17 -3.92 -12.14
N TRP A 5 13.59 -2.69 -11.90
CA TRP A 5 12.82 -1.49 -12.11
C TRP A 5 13.60 -0.64 -13.07
N GLY A 6 12.90 -0.03 -14.04
CA GLY A 6 13.51 0.88 -14.99
C GLY A 6 14.22 2.02 -14.27
N PHE A 7 15.28 2.53 -14.90
CA PHE A 7 15.93 3.75 -14.45
C PHE A 7 14.90 4.87 -14.32
N GLY A 8 14.92 5.61 -13.20
CA GLY A 8 13.93 6.65 -12.96
C GLY A 8 12.60 6.17 -12.38
N ALA A 9 12.44 4.89 -12.05
CA ALA A 9 11.19 4.38 -11.47
C ALA A 9 10.82 5.02 -10.13
N PHE A 10 11.81 5.49 -9.36
CA PHE A 10 11.60 6.07 -8.04
C PHE A 10 12.36 7.38 -7.86
N VAL A 11 11.82 8.24 -7.01
CA VAL A 11 12.47 9.47 -6.54
C VAL A 11 12.65 9.41 -5.03
N ALA A 12 13.65 10.16 -4.53
CA ALA A 12 13.86 10.36 -3.11
C ALA A 12 12.63 10.99 -2.46
N ASP A 13 12.36 10.62 -1.22
CA ASP A 13 11.36 11.28 -0.40
C ASP A 13 11.85 11.32 1.06
N ASP A 14 11.95 12.49 1.68
CA ASP A 14 12.60 12.59 3.00
C ASP A 14 11.76 11.98 4.13
N GLU A 15 10.43 11.98 3.98
CA GLU A 15 9.51 11.43 4.97
C GLU A 15 9.22 9.94 4.69
N LEU A 16 9.03 9.59 3.42
CA LEU A 16 8.65 8.24 3.00
C LEU A 16 9.84 7.37 2.55
N SER A 17 11.06 7.93 2.54
CA SER A 17 12.31 7.41 1.95
C SER A 17 12.36 7.44 0.42
N TYR A 18 11.31 6.95 -0.22
CA TYR A 18 11.18 6.90 -1.67
C TYR A 18 9.71 6.86 -2.06
N ARG A 19 9.39 7.21 -3.30
CA ARG A 19 8.10 6.98 -3.95
C ARG A 19 8.32 6.74 -5.44
N PHE A 20 7.33 6.21 -6.17
CA PHE A 20 7.44 6.18 -7.62
C PHE A 20 7.62 7.59 -8.18
N ALA A 21 8.40 7.71 -9.25
CA ALA A 21 8.58 8.99 -9.93
C ALA A 21 7.23 9.54 -10.43
N PRO A 22 6.95 10.84 -10.27
CA PRO A 22 5.74 11.46 -10.80
C PRO A 22 5.76 11.53 -12.33
N ASP A 23 4.59 11.44 -12.94
CA ASP A 23 4.37 11.56 -14.39
C ASP A 23 5.29 10.68 -15.25
N ALA A 24 5.68 9.53 -14.72
CA ALA A 24 6.69 8.66 -15.30
C ALA A 24 6.06 7.38 -15.87
N THR A 25 6.64 6.89 -16.96
CA THR A 25 6.45 5.50 -17.39
C THR A 25 7.48 4.63 -16.69
N ILE A 26 7.01 3.71 -15.87
CA ILE A 26 7.82 2.81 -15.07
C ILE A 26 7.75 1.43 -15.68
N THR A 27 8.89 0.79 -15.84
CA THR A 27 8.98 -0.63 -16.19
C THR A 27 9.41 -1.43 -14.97
N GLY A 28 8.72 -2.51 -14.65
CA GLY A 28 8.98 -3.35 -13.48
C GLY A 28 8.96 -4.85 -13.80
N GLY A 29 9.48 -5.66 -12.90
CA GLY A 29 9.35 -7.11 -12.90
C GLY A 29 10.39 -7.81 -12.01
N ILE A 30 10.34 -9.14 -11.99
CA ILE A 30 11.21 -9.99 -11.18
C ILE A 30 11.63 -11.18 -12.03
N GLU A 31 12.91 -11.27 -12.35
CA GLU A 31 13.48 -12.37 -13.13
C GLU A 31 13.07 -13.74 -12.57
N GLY A 32 12.47 -14.59 -13.41
CA GLY A 32 12.01 -15.93 -13.04
C GLY A 32 10.74 -15.99 -12.17
N ARG A 33 10.08 -14.85 -11.90
CA ARG A 33 8.83 -14.80 -11.13
C ARG A 33 7.75 -13.92 -11.77
N VAL A 34 8.10 -12.67 -12.05
CA VAL A 34 7.18 -11.66 -12.55
C VAL A 34 7.67 -11.17 -13.90
N ALA A 35 6.88 -11.40 -14.96
CA ALA A 35 7.18 -10.91 -16.30
C ALA A 35 7.37 -9.39 -16.32
N ARG A 36 8.16 -8.90 -17.28
CA ARG A 36 8.36 -7.46 -17.48
C ARG A 36 7.05 -6.80 -17.86
N TYR A 37 6.69 -5.74 -17.14
CA TYR A 37 5.49 -4.94 -17.39
C TYR A 37 5.82 -3.46 -17.26
N SER A 38 4.98 -2.59 -17.84
CA SER A 38 5.12 -1.14 -17.70
C SER A 38 3.80 -0.48 -17.31
N PHE A 39 3.88 0.63 -16.59
CA PHE A 39 2.72 1.43 -16.20
C PHE A 39 3.09 2.91 -16.10
N ARG A 40 2.08 3.78 -16.11
CA ARG A 40 2.26 5.22 -15.92
C ARG A 40 1.86 5.64 -14.50
N THR A 41 2.61 6.56 -13.92
CA THR A 41 2.23 7.25 -12.69
C THR A 41 1.64 8.63 -12.98
N ASN A 42 0.77 9.10 -12.11
CA ASN A 42 0.27 10.48 -12.14
C ASN A 42 1.25 11.46 -11.47
N ALA A 43 0.87 12.73 -11.38
CA ALA A 43 1.68 13.80 -10.78
C ALA A 43 2.04 13.56 -9.29
N LEU A 44 1.28 12.72 -8.58
CA LEU A 44 1.60 12.33 -7.20
C LEU A 44 2.61 11.17 -7.13
N GLY A 45 2.95 10.56 -8.26
CA GLY A 45 3.78 9.35 -8.31
C GLY A 45 2.98 8.10 -7.96
N ASN A 46 1.70 8.04 -8.32
CA ASN A 46 0.81 6.93 -8.01
C ASN A 46 0.33 6.24 -9.29
N ARG A 47 0.23 4.90 -9.28
CA ARG A 47 -0.37 4.13 -10.38
C ARG A 47 -1.88 4.14 -10.24
N SER A 48 -2.47 5.26 -10.62
CA SER A 48 -3.90 5.53 -10.62
C SER A 48 -4.22 6.51 -11.74
N ALA A 49 -5.50 6.73 -12.02
CA ALA A 49 -5.92 7.84 -12.87
C ALA A 49 -5.35 9.17 -12.32
N ALA A 50 -5.30 10.21 -13.15
CA ALA A 50 -4.86 11.52 -12.70
C ALA A 50 -5.66 11.90 -11.45
N ALA A 51 -4.97 12.23 -10.36
CA ALA A 51 -5.62 12.76 -9.17
C ALA A 51 -6.20 14.11 -9.57
N ASP A 52 -7.48 14.12 -9.91
CA ASP A 52 -8.12 15.34 -10.39
C ASP A 52 -8.20 16.32 -9.21
N THR A 53 -7.34 17.33 -9.24
CA THR A 53 -7.36 18.48 -8.32
C THR A 53 -8.63 19.31 -8.50
N ALA A 54 -9.46 18.99 -9.51
CA ALA A 54 -10.78 19.53 -9.68
C ALA A 54 -11.66 19.38 -8.42
N PRO A 55 -12.71 20.21 -8.27
CA PRO A 55 -13.67 20.12 -7.18
C PRO A 55 -14.19 18.70 -7.02
N LYS A 56 -14.33 18.25 -5.77
CA LYS A 56 -14.85 16.92 -5.44
C LYS A 56 -16.28 16.79 -5.98
N ARG A 57 -16.46 16.02 -7.05
CA ARG A 57 -17.75 15.73 -7.67
C ARG A 57 -18.31 14.37 -7.24
N ALA A 58 -17.41 13.44 -6.93
CA ALA A 58 -17.71 12.05 -6.60
C ALA A 58 -17.29 11.67 -5.18
N ALA A 59 -17.81 10.55 -4.68
CA ALA A 59 -17.23 9.87 -3.53
C ALA A 59 -15.83 9.34 -3.87
N ARG A 60 -14.85 9.57 -2.98
CA ARG A 60 -13.44 9.21 -3.20
C ARG A 60 -12.94 8.25 -2.14
N LEU A 61 -12.41 7.11 -2.57
CA LEU A 61 -11.70 6.16 -1.72
C LEU A 61 -10.20 6.34 -1.95
N ALA A 62 -9.43 6.52 -0.88
CA ALA A 62 -7.97 6.43 -0.93
C ALA A 62 -7.55 4.99 -0.60
N LEU A 63 -7.07 4.24 -1.58
CA LEU A 63 -6.49 2.92 -1.38
C LEU A 63 -5.00 3.05 -1.09
N VAL A 64 -4.57 2.62 0.09
CA VAL A 64 -3.16 2.67 0.50
C VAL A 64 -2.67 1.29 0.87
N GLY A 65 -1.55 0.88 0.29
CA GLY A 65 -0.98 -0.43 0.53
C GLY A 65 0.44 -0.55 -0.02
N ALA A 66 0.89 -1.79 -0.16
CA ALA A 66 2.21 -2.12 -0.66
C ALA A 66 2.17 -2.62 -2.12
N SER A 67 3.11 -3.50 -2.48
CA SER A 67 3.28 -4.09 -3.81
C SER A 67 2.05 -4.81 -4.38
N TYR A 68 1.23 -5.44 -3.54
CA TYR A 68 -0.03 -6.04 -3.94
C TYR A 68 -0.98 -5.00 -4.54
N MET A 69 -1.14 -3.87 -3.87
CA MET A 69 -2.08 -2.83 -4.32
C MET A 69 -1.47 -1.91 -5.37
N ALA A 70 -0.14 -1.75 -5.38
CA ALA A 70 0.59 -1.12 -6.48
C ALA A 70 0.48 -1.91 -7.80
N GLY A 71 0.03 -3.18 -7.75
CA GLY A 71 -0.17 -4.02 -8.91
C GLY A 71 1.11 -4.64 -9.46
N LEU A 72 2.01 -5.06 -8.57
CA LEU A 72 3.24 -5.73 -8.96
C LEU A 72 2.91 -7.01 -9.75
N GLY A 73 3.34 -7.05 -11.01
CA GLY A 73 3.13 -8.20 -11.90
C GLY A 73 1.79 -8.21 -12.65
N VAL A 74 0.99 -7.16 -12.51
CA VAL A 74 -0.21 -6.94 -13.33
C VAL A 74 0.09 -5.86 -14.36
N GLY A 75 0.19 -6.26 -15.62
CA GLY A 75 0.49 -5.37 -16.74
C GLY A 75 -0.73 -4.60 -17.24
N ASP A 76 -1.89 -5.26 -17.30
CA ASP A 76 -3.14 -4.61 -17.69
C ASP A 76 -3.70 -3.75 -16.54
N ASP A 77 -3.82 -2.45 -16.79
CA ASP A 77 -4.39 -1.52 -15.81
C ASP A 77 -5.85 -1.88 -15.46
N ALA A 78 -6.65 -2.38 -16.42
CA ALA A 78 -8.02 -2.79 -16.14
C ALA A 78 -8.09 -4.00 -15.19
N ALA A 79 -7.02 -4.81 -15.14
CA ALA A 79 -6.93 -5.95 -14.25
C ALA A 79 -6.51 -5.61 -12.81
N LEU A 80 -6.09 -4.37 -12.54
CA LEU A 80 -5.66 -3.92 -11.22
C LEU A 80 -6.80 -3.94 -10.20
N PHE A 81 -6.44 -4.23 -8.94
CA PHE A 81 -7.39 -4.33 -7.83
C PHE A 81 -8.28 -3.08 -7.73
N HIS A 82 -7.68 -1.88 -7.74
CA HIS A 82 -8.43 -0.64 -7.55
C HIS A 82 -9.35 -0.29 -8.72
N ASN A 83 -8.94 -0.57 -9.95
CA ASN A 83 -9.78 -0.34 -11.13
C ASN A 83 -10.96 -1.31 -11.17
N ARG A 84 -10.73 -2.58 -10.80
CA ARG A 84 -11.81 -3.56 -10.61
C ARG A 84 -12.75 -3.17 -9.48
N LEU A 85 -12.20 -2.78 -8.32
CA LEU A 85 -12.98 -2.32 -7.18
C LEU A 85 -13.86 -1.14 -7.57
N GLN A 86 -13.31 -0.12 -8.23
CA GLN A 86 -14.08 1.02 -8.71
C GLN A 86 -15.23 0.60 -9.63
N ALA A 87 -14.98 -0.28 -10.60
CA ALA A 87 -16.00 -0.77 -11.52
C ALA A 87 -17.11 -1.55 -10.78
N LEU A 88 -16.76 -2.34 -9.77
CA LEU A 88 -17.71 -3.08 -8.93
C LEU A 88 -18.56 -2.13 -8.08
N LEU A 89 -17.95 -1.17 -7.39
CA LEU A 89 -18.68 -0.19 -6.57
C LEU A 89 -19.66 0.64 -7.40
N ARG A 90 -19.27 1.06 -8.61
CA ARG A 90 -20.16 1.80 -9.55
C ARG A 90 -21.37 0.98 -10.00
N ARG A 91 -21.24 -0.34 -10.12
CA ARG A 91 -22.32 -1.25 -10.55
C ARG A 91 -23.24 -1.66 -9.41
N ASP A 92 -22.74 -1.61 -8.17
CA ASP A 92 -23.43 -2.11 -6.99
C ASP A 92 -24.64 -1.25 -6.56
N GLY A 93 -24.75 -0.01 -7.06
CA GLY A 93 -25.90 0.88 -6.80
C GLY A 93 -25.95 1.49 -5.40
N ARG A 94 -25.24 0.93 -4.41
CA ARG A 94 -25.11 1.52 -3.06
C ARG A 94 -24.09 2.65 -3.00
N TRP A 95 -23.18 2.72 -3.96
CA TRP A 95 -22.23 3.81 -4.14
C TRP A 95 -22.64 4.73 -5.29
N PRO A 96 -22.27 6.02 -5.26
CA PRO A 96 -22.46 6.91 -6.40
C PRO A 96 -21.86 6.33 -7.68
N SER A 97 -22.53 6.52 -8.81
CA SER A 97 -22.12 5.99 -10.11
C SER A 97 -20.77 6.56 -10.60
N ASP A 98 -20.34 7.67 -10.03
CA ASP A 98 -19.08 8.34 -10.31
C ASP A 98 -17.97 8.05 -9.28
N VAL A 99 -18.21 7.17 -8.28
CA VAL A 99 -17.21 6.84 -7.23
C VAL A 99 -15.82 6.59 -7.81
N GLU A 100 -14.81 7.13 -7.14
CA GLU A 100 -13.40 7.08 -7.55
C GLU A 100 -12.58 6.29 -6.52
N VAL A 101 -11.67 5.43 -7.00
CA VAL A 101 -10.70 4.72 -6.15
C VAL A 101 -9.29 5.18 -6.53
N HIS A 102 -8.71 6.03 -5.68
CA HIS A 102 -7.36 6.58 -5.84
C HIS A 102 -6.35 5.63 -5.23
N ASN A 103 -5.55 4.98 -6.08
CA ASN A 103 -4.52 4.05 -5.62
C ASN A 103 -3.24 4.78 -5.27
N LEU A 104 -2.98 4.98 -3.98
CA LEU A 104 -1.80 5.62 -3.45
C LEU A 104 -0.69 4.60 -3.11
N SER A 105 -0.91 3.33 -3.38
CA SER A 105 -0.03 2.25 -2.92
C SER A 105 1.35 2.29 -3.56
N GLN A 106 2.37 1.97 -2.78
CA GLN A 106 3.77 2.01 -3.20
C GLN A 106 4.44 0.66 -2.95
N SER A 107 5.21 0.19 -3.93
CA SER A 107 5.86 -1.11 -3.80
C SER A 107 6.87 -1.11 -2.64
N GLY A 108 6.78 -2.11 -1.76
CA GLY A 108 7.69 -2.28 -0.63
C GLY A 108 7.39 -1.45 0.62
N TYR A 109 6.34 -0.63 0.62
CA TYR A 109 5.97 0.15 1.80
C TYR A 109 5.53 -0.72 2.98
N LEU A 110 6.04 -0.38 4.17
CA LEU A 110 5.60 -0.93 5.44
C LEU A 110 4.45 -0.11 6.02
N LEU A 111 3.75 -0.65 7.03
CA LEU A 111 2.57 -0.01 7.59
C LEU A 111 2.84 1.44 8.05
N GLN A 112 3.98 1.70 8.69
CA GLN A 112 4.33 3.05 9.12
C GLN A 112 4.42 4.03 7.93
N GLN A 113 5.05 3.63 6.82
CA GLN A 113 5.12 4.45 5.60
C GLN A 113 3.74 4.64 4.98
N GLN A 114 2.88 3.62 5.03
CA GLN A 114 1.50 3.73 4.55
C GLN A 114 0.70 4.75 5.39
N CYS A 115 0.81 4.72 6.72
CA CYS A 115 0.15 5.70 7.60
C CYS A 115 0.64 7.13 7.34
N LEU A 116 1.95 7.33 7.14
CA LEU A 116 2.52 8.62 6.76
C LEU A 116 2.00 9.07 5.40
N LEU A 117 1.93 8.17 4.42
CA LEU A 117 1.41 8.48 3.10
C LEU A 117 -0.06 8.90 3.15
N VAL A 118 -0.90 8.25 3.98
CA VAL A 118 -2.28 8.68 4.21
C VAL A 118 -2.26 10.14 4.66
N ARG A 119 -1.59 10.46 5.77
CA ARG A 119 -1.56 11.81 6.34
C ARG A 119 -1.14 12.88 5.34
N ARG A 120 -0.10 12.60 4.54
CA ARG A 120 0.42 13.54 3.54
C ARG A 120 -0.50 13.75 2.34
N THR A 121 -1.33 12.78 2.01
CA THR A 121 -2.16 12.83 0.79
C THR A 121 -3.63 13.19 1.07
N LEU A 122 -4.05 13.24 2.33
CA LEU A 122 -5.42 13.55 2.72
C LEU A 122 -5.94 14.83 2.09
N ASP A 123 -5.20 15.93 2.16
CA ASP A 123 -5.70 17.22 1.68
C ASP A 123 -5.72 17.32 0.15
N ALA A 124 -4.80 16.62 -0.53
CA ALA A 124 -4.75 16.57 -1.99
C ALA A 124 -5.85 15.67 -2.57
N VAL A 125 -6.05 14.49 -1.99
CA VAL A 125 -7.02 13.50 -2.48
C VAL A 125 -8.44 13.81 -2.00
N ARG A 126 -8.58 14.34 -0.77
CA ARG A 126 -9.83 14.59 -0.05
C ARG A 126 -10.74 13.36 0.01
N PRO A 127 -10.23 12.20 0.48
CA PRO A 127 -11.00 10.97 0.49
C PRO A 127 -12.20 11.06 1.43
N ASP A 128 -13.31 10.42 1.04
CA ASP A 128 -14.43 10.12 1.92
C ASP A 128 -14.16 8.90 2.79
N VAL A 129 -13.29 7.99 2.34
CA VAL A 129 -12.90 6.77 3.04
C VAL A 129 -11.44 6.46 2.74
N VAL A 130 -10.68 6.09 3.76
CA VAL A 130 -9.33 5.50 3.60
C VAL A 130 -9.46 3.98 3.71
N VAL A 131 -9.00 3.29 2.67
CA VAL A 131 -8.90 1.82 2.63
C VAL A 131 -7.43 1.46 2.72
N LEU A 132 -7.00 0.97 3.89
CA LEU A 132 -5.61 0.65 4.19
C LEU A 132 -5.38 -0.87 4.13
N VAL A 133 -4.38 -1.29 3.36
CA VAL A 133 -4.07 -2.71 3.17
C VAL A 133 -2.95 -3.13 4.11
N VAL A 134 -3.31 -3.94 5.10
CA VAL A 134 -2.43 -4.33 6.18
C VAL A 134 -1.95 -5.76 5.98
N ARG A 135 -0.64 -5.94 6.04
CA ARG A 135 -0.01 -7.26 6.18
C ARG A 135 0.45 -7.45 7.62
N PRO A 136 -0.18 -8.33 8.42
CA PRO A 136 0.24 -8.58 9.79
C PRO A 136 1.73 -8.94 9.90
N GLY A 137 2.38 -8.48 10.96
CA GLY A 137 3.81 -8.71 11.22
C GLY A 137 4.77 -7.85 10.38
N LYS A 138 4.30 -7.11 9.37
CA LYS A 138 5.13 -6.17 8.58
C LYS A 138 4.98 -4.73 9.08
N LEU A 139 5.84 -4.37 10.04
CA LEU A 139 5.66 -3.14 10.80
C LEU A 139 6.65 -2.02 10.51
N LEU A 140 7.93 -2.27 10.78
CA LEU A 140 8.80 -1.18 11.18
C LEU A 140 9.76 -0.79 10.09
N PHE A 141 9.72 0.51 9.85
CA PHE A 141 10.78 1.27 9.25
C PHE A 141 11.71 1.73 10.40
N ARG A 142 12.89 1.10 10.57
CA ARG A 142 13.92 1.66 11.46
C ARG A 142 14.64 2.78 10.71
N ASN A 143 14.25 4.03 10.97
CA ASN A 143 15.04 5.18 10.54
C ASN A 143 15.79 5.79 11.73
N ARG A 144 17.11 5.69 11.70
CA ARG A 144 18.01 6.65 12.36
C ARG A 144 19.24 6.80 11.45
N ASN A 145 19.21 7.78 10.54
CA ASN A 145 20.31 8.18 9.63
C ASN A 145 20.69 7.16 8.52
N LEU A 146 19.91 7.06 7.44
CA LEU A 146 20.25 6.22 6.27
C LEU A 146 20.96 6.99 5.16
N ALA A 147 22.21 7.17 5.45
CA ALA A 147 23.30 7.24 4.53
C ALA A 147 23.46 5.78 3.93
N VAL A 148 23.90 5.48 2.66
CA VAL A 148 24.38 4.11 2.20
C VAL A 148 25.35 4.08 0.96
N VAL A 149 26.57 3.52 1.04
CA VAL A 149 27.46 2.89 0.03
C VAL A 149 27.90 1.47 0.46
N ASN A 150 27.83 0.50 -0.47
CA ASN A 150 27.98 -0.95 -0.28
C ASN A 150 27.00 -1.62 0.70
N GLY A 151 25.86 -0.96 0.97
CA GLY A 151 24.93 -1.35 2.02
C GLY A 151 25.19 -0.67 3.37
N VAL A 152 26.15 0.29 3.46
CA VAL A 152 26.58 0.97 4.70
C VAL A 152 26.65 2.51 4.56
N PRO A 153 26.33 3.36 5.55
CA PRO A 153 26.00 4.78 5.38
C PRO A 153 26.87 5.87 4.68
N LEU A 154 26.31 6.70 3.75
CA LEU A 154 26.79 8.07 3.32
C LEU A 154 25.94 9.36 3.57
N SER A 155 26.62 10.41 4.08
CA SER A 155 26.20 11.53 4.95
C SER A 155 25.38 12.72 4.38
N LYS A 156 25.04 13.66 5.29
CA LYS A 156 24.14 14.83 5.22
C LYS A 156 24.37 15.87 4.11
N ASP A 157 25.43 15.78 3.31
CA ASP A 157 25.76 16.80 2.31
C ASP A 157 26.05 16.14 0.97
N ARG A 158 25.11 16.23 0.01
CA ARG A 158 25.35 16.41 -1.44
C ARG A 158 24.06 16.38 -2.28
N LEU A 159 23.64 17.59 -2.63
CA LEU A 159 23.24 18.10 -3.95
C LEU A 159 22.82 17.10 -5.04
N LEU A 160 21.58 17.27 -5.49
CA LEU A 160 20.96 16.71 -6.68
C LEU A 160 21.64 17.20 -7.97
N ALA A 161 21.93 16.29 -8.89
CA ALA A 161 21.52 16.34 -10.30
C ALA A 161 21.84 15.02 -11.02
N GLY A 162 20.84 14.40 -11.66
CA GLY A 162 21.10 13.62 -12.89
C GLY A 162 21.48 12.14 -12.83
N THR A 163 21.16 11.32 -11.81
CA THR A 163 21.25 9.83 -11.97
C THR A 163 20.34 9.01 -11.03
N PRO A 164 19.13 8.58 -11.46
CA PRO A 164 18.22 7.74 -10.65
C PRO A 164 18.56 6.24 -10.46
N LEU A 165 19.77 5.77 -10.78
CA LEU A 165 20.13 4.34 -10.60
C LEU A 165 20.39 3.97 -9.13
N ASP A 166 20.70 4.94 -8.26
CA ASP A 166 21.18 4.70 -6.89
C ASP A 166 20.07 4.56 -5.83
N LEU A 167 18.86 5.04 -6.12
CA LEU A 167 17.82 5.13 -5.09
C LEU A 167 17.24 3.77 -4.72
N LEU A 168 17.06 2.92 -5.72
CA LEU A 168 16.62 1.54 -5.53
C LEU A 168 17.70 0.72 -4.82
N ARG A 169 18.98 0.92 -5.18
CA ARG A 169 20.12 0.23 -4.57
C ARG A 169 20.25 0.44 -3.07
N THR A 170 19.78 1.58 -2.57
CA THR A 170 20.08 2.05 -1.20
C THR A 170 18.86 2.19 -0.30
N ARG A 171 17.62 2.21 -0.83
CA ARG A 171 16.43 2.59 -0.03
C ARG A 171 15.21 1.67 -0.15
N SER A 172 15.27 0.60 -0.94
CA SER A 172 14.15 -0.32 -1.11
C SER A 172 14.39 -1.67 -0.43
N TYR A 173 13.45 -2.12 0.42
CA TYR A 173 13.38 -3.52 0.87
C TYR A 173 13.35 -4.49 -0.33
N LEU A 174 12.76 -4.07 -1.45
CA LEU A 174 12.73 -4.84 -2.68
C LEU A 174 14.15 -5.06 -3.23
N TRP A 175 15.03 -4.06 -3.14
CA TRP A 175 16.43 -4.21 -3.53
C TRP A 175 17.24 -5.03 -2.53
N MET A 176 17.02 -4.86 -1.22
CA MET A 176 17.66 -5.71 -0.20
C MET A 176 17.34 -7.20 -0.40
N ARG A 177 16.14 -7.57 -0.88
CA ARG A 177 15.82 -8.95 -1.30
C ARG A 177 16.44 -9.36 -2.64
N CYS A 178 16.70 -8.43 -3.55
CA CYS A 178 17.30 -8.73 -4.87
C CYS A 178 18.84 -8.81 -4.81
N ALA A 179 19.48 -8.19 -3.82
CA ALA A 179 20.93 -8.08 -3.67
C ALA A 179 21.59 -9.34 -3.07
N THR A 180 20.83 -10.33 -2.59
CA THR A 180 21.35 -11.64 -2.12
C THR A 180 21.78 -12.57 -3.26
N SER A 181 22.22 -11.99 -4.38
CA SER A 181 22.71 -12.70 -5.55
C SER A 181 24.14 -13.24 -5.28
N PRO A 182 24.45 -14.51 -5.62
CA PRO A 182 25.69 -15.21 -5.25
C PRO A 182 26.98 -14.72 -5.95
N MET A 183 27.01 -13.52 -6.51
CA MET A 183 28.18 -12.98 -7.24
C MET A 183 28.94 -11.88 -6.50
N LEU A 184 28.61 -11.58 -5.23
CA LEU A 184 29.42 -10.73 -4.38
C LEU A 184 29.97 -11.58 -3.23
N PRO A 185 31.29 -11.53 -2.95
CA PRO A 185 31.86 -12.25 -1.82
C PRO A 185 31.13 -11.82 -0.55
N ALA A 186 30.69 -12.80 0.24
CA ALA A 186 30.07 -12.57 1.53
C ALA A 186 31.07 -11.84 2.43
N LEU A 187 30.97 -10.51 2.48
CA LEU A 187 31.62 -9.72 3.50
C LEU A 187 30.86 -9.97 4.81
N PRO A 188 31.55 -10.16 5.94
CA PRO A 188 30.93 -10.33 7.24
C PRO A 188 30.28 -9.01 7.66
N GLY A 189 29.06 -8.78 7.19
CA GLY A 189 28.21 -7.73 7.72
C GLY A 189 27.79 -8.13 9.14
N PRO A 190 27.68 -7.18 10.08
CA PRO A 190 27.13 -7.49 11.39
C PRO A 190 25.74 -8.12 11.21
N ALA A 191 25.49 -9.22 11.92
CA ALA A 191 24.15 -9.77 12.02
C ALA A 191 23.18 -8.63 12.33
N PRO A 192 22.00 -8.55 11.68
CA PRO A 192 21.05 -7.49 11.96
C PRO A 192 20.73 -7.55 13.46
N SER A 193 21.26 -6.60 14.23
CA SER A 193 20.96 -6.43 15.65
C SER A 193 19.57 -5.78 15.82
N GLY A 194 18.61 -6.26 15.03
CA GLY A 194 17.20 -6.05 15.31
C GLY A 194 16.92 -6.76 16.62
N GLU A 195 16.31 -6.07 17.57
CA GLU A 195 15.49 -6.82 18.50
C GLU A 195 14.46 -7.52 17.61
N ASP A 196 14.56 -8.84 17.48
CA ASP A 196 13.53 -9.65 16.85
C ASP A 196 12.28 -9.42 17.69
N LEU A 197 11.44 -8.48 17.25
CA LEU A 197 10.15 -8.28 17.88
C LEU A 197 9.42 -9.61 17.74
N THR A 198 8.93 -10.12 18.86
CA THR A 198 8.02 -11.27 18.82
C THR A 198 6.84 -10.91 17.92
N ALA A 199 6.19 -11.91 17.33
CA ALA A 199 5.01 -11.68 16.50
C ALA A 199 3.94 -10.85 17.24
N GLU A 200 3.78 -11.14 18.53
CA GLU A 200 2.90 -10.40 19.44
C GLU A 200 3.30 -8.92 19.58
N GLU A 201 4.58 -8.64 19.82
CA GLU A 201 5.07 -7.28 19.93
C GLU A 201 4.91 -6.49 18.62
N GLY A 202 5.13 -7.17 17.50
CA GLY A 202 4.80 -6.66 16.19
C GLY A 202 3.33 -6.26 16.12
N HIS A 203 2.42 -7.22 16.30
CA HIS A 203 0.97 -7.00 16.24
C HIS A 203 0.52 -5.84 17.15
N ARG A 204 0.99 -5.78 18.39
CA ARG A 204 0.69 -4.71 19.35
C ARG A 204 1.04 -3.33 18.80
N ARG A 205 2.23 -3.17 18.23
CA ARG A 205 2.65 -1.91 17.61
C ARG A 205 1.86 -1.59 16.34
N GLN A 206 1.42 -2.62 15.61
CA GLN A 206 0.66 -2.46 14.37
C GLN A 206 -0.70 -1.85 14.70
N ILE A 207 -1.37 -2.44 15.70
CA ILE A 207 -2.63 -1.95 16.23
C ILE A 207 -2.46 -0.53 16.75
N ALA A 208 -1.42 -0.23 17.53
CA ALA A 208 -1.18 1.14 18.01
C ALA A 208 -1.07 2.16 16.86
N LEU A 209 -0.39 1.83 15.76
CA LEU A 209 -0.31 2.69 14.57
C LEU A 209 -1.67 2.86 13.89
N LEU A 210 -2.45 1.78 13.77
CA LEU A 210 -3.78 1.80 13.16
C LEU A 210 -4.77 2.60 14.00
N THR A 211 -4.76 2.44 15.33
CA THR A 211 -5.58 3.22 16.27
C THR A 211 -5.22 4.71 16.21
N ALA A 212 -3.93 5.05 16.17
CA ALA A 212 -3.50 6.44 16.03
C ALA A 212 -3.94 7.06 14.70
N LEU A 213 -3.81 6.30 13.60
CA LEU A 213 -4.30 6.76 12.29
C LEU A 213 -5.83 6.92 12.28
N LYS A 214 -6.57 5.97 12.86
CA LYS A 214 -8.03 6.06 13.00
C LYS A 214 -8.43 7.33 13.75
N ALA A 215 -7.81 7.62 14.89
CA ALA A 215 -8.10 8.82 15.66
C ALA A 215 -7.84 10.12 14.87
N ASP A 216 -6.78 10.15 14.05
CA ASP A 216 -6.51 11.29 13.15
C ASP A 216 -7.60 11.46 12.09
N LEU A 217 -8.07 10.36 11.52
CA LEU A 217 -9.07 10.35 10.46
C LEU A 217 -10.48 10.64 10.99
N ASP A 218 -10.83 10.12 12.17
CA ASP A 218 -12.10 10.40 12.86
C ASP A 218 -12.26 11.89 13.16
N ARG A 219 -11.18 12.58 13.60
CA ARG A 219 -11.17 14.05 13.79
C ARG A 219 -11.47 14.82 12.50
N ARG A 220 -11.26 14.21 11.34
CA ARG A 220 -11.52 14.78 10.01
C ARG A 220 -12.82 14.25 9.40
N GLY A 221 -13.58 13.41 10.11
CA GLY A 221 -14.78 12.76 9.60
C GLY A 221 -14.52 11.74 8.49
N VAL A 222 -13.28 11.26 8.34
CA VAL A 222 -12.90 10.28 7.30
C VAL A 222 -12.83 8.89 7.95
N PRO A 223 -13.61 7.89 7.52
CA PRO A 223 -13.53 6.55 8.08
C PRO A 223 -12.27 5.81 7.60
N LEU A 224 -11.67 5.03 8.51
CA LEU A 224 -10.64 4.05 8.19
C LEU A 224 -11.25 2.66 8.03
N VAL A 225 -10.90 1.97 6.96
CA VAL A 225 -11.20 0.55 6.72
C VAL A 225 -9.91 -0.20 6.46
N CYS A 226 -9.73 -1.37 7.06
CA CYS A 226 -8.57 -2.23 6.82
C CYS A 226 -8.92 -3.40 5.89
N LEU A 227 -8.10 -3.63 4.87
CA LEU A 227 -8.09 -4.89 4.13
C LEU A 227 -6.87 -5.69 4.58
N ILE A 228 -7.11 -6.84 5.21
CA ILE A 228 -6.06 -7.67 5.77
C ILE A 228 -5.64 -8.68 4.71
N ILE A 229 -4.35 -8.69 4.38
CA ILE A 229 -3.75 -9.67 3.48
C ILE A 229 -2.91 -10.66 4.29
N GLN A 230 -3.07 -11.94 3.97
CA GLN A 230 -2.46 -13.09 4.67
C GLN A 230 -3.10 -13.39 6.04
N ALA A 231 -2.69 -14.51 6.63
CA ALA A 231 -3.20 -14.99 7.90
C ALA A 231 -2.90 -14.02 9.05
N THR A 232 -3.89 -13.90 9.93
CA THR A 232 -3.87 -13.16 11.19
C THR A 232 -3.82 -14.11 12.37
N THR A 233 -3.67 -13.53 13.56
CA THR A 233 -3.91 -14.22 14.83
C THR A 233 -5.22 -13.70 15.42
N PRO A 234 -6.03 -14.51 16.12
CA PRO A 234 -7.27 -14.05 16.77
C PRO A 234 -7.09 -12.80 17.65
N GLN A 235 -5.92 -12.65 18.29
CA GLN A 235 -5.57 -11.47 19.10
C GLN A 235 -5.48 -10.18 18.27
N PHE A 236 -5.04 -10.28 17.03
CA PHE A 236 -4.94 -9.14 16.11
C PHE A 236 -6.33 -8.70 15.64
N GLU A 237 -7.19 -9.67 15.33
CA GLU A 237 -8.58 -9.45 14.91
C GLU A 237 -9.39 -8.79 16.03
N ALA A 238 -9.34 -9.37 17.23
CA ALA A 238 -9.97 -8.82 18.42
C ALA A 238 -9.49 -7.39 18.74
N ALA A 239 -8.21 -7.09 18.49
CA ALA A 239 -7.65 -5.76 18.71
C ALA A 239 -8.13 -4.73 17.67
N LEU A 240 -8.37 -5.12 16.41
CA LEU A 240 -8.99 -4.25 15.42
C LEU A 240 -10.46 -3.96 15.78
N ASP A 241 -11.19 -4.98 16.20
CA ASP A 241 -12.59 -4.85 16.64
C ASP A 241 -12.70 -3.92 17.87
N ALA A 242 -11.85 -4.13 18.88
CA ALA A 242 -11.79 -3.27 20.06
C ALA A 242 -11.41 -1.81 19.72
N ALA A 243 -10.63 -1.60 18.66
CA ALA A 243 -10.31 -0.26 18.15
C ALA A 243 -11.42 0.33 17.26
N GLY A 244 -12.50 -0.41 16.99
CA GLY A 244 -13.58 0.01 16.10
C GLY A 244 -13.10 0.22 14.66
N ILE A 245 -12.14 -0.59 14.19
CA ILE A 245 -11.59 -0.53 12.83
C ILE A 245 -12.22 -1.65 12.01
N PRO A 246 -13.16 -1.36 11.09
CA PRO A 246 -13.71 -2.38 10.21
C PRO A 246 -12.62 -3.06 9.38
N ALA A 247 -12.61 -4.39 9.40
CA ALA A 247 -11.62 -5.20 8.70
C ALA A 247 -12.27 -6.22 7.75
N CYS A 248 -11.68 -6.39 6.57
CA CYS A 248 -12.00 -7.45 5.63
C CYS A 248 -10.76 -8.30 5.37
N TYR A 249 -10.89 -9.61 5.56
CA TYR A 249 -9.81 -10.57 5.37
C TYR A 249 -9.86 -11.08 3.93
N LEU A 250 -8.86 -10.73 3.14
CA LEU A 250 -8.80 -11.11 1.73
C LEU A 250 -8.17 -12.50 1.60
N ALA A 251 -9.00 -13.49 1.29
CA ALA A 251 -8.55 -14.83 0.98
C ALA A 251 -8.21 -14.93 -0.51
N VAL A 252 -7.04 -15.45 -0.84
CA VAL A 252 -6.64 -15.74 -2.22
C VAL A 252 -6.03 -17.13 -2.31
N GLU A 253 -6.42 -17.87 -3.33
CA GLU A 253 -5.98 -19.24 -3.55
C GLU A 253 -4.62 -19.32 -4.26
N ALA A 254 -3.95 -20.48 -4.17
CA ALA A 254 -2.64 -20.66 -4.78
C ALA A 254 -2.62 -20.39 -6.30
N HIS A 255 -3.67 -20.79 -7.03
CA HIS A 255 -3.80 -20.54 -8.48
C HIS A 255 -4.06 -19.06 -8.83
N GLN A 256 -4.38 -18.24 -7.82
CA GLN A 256 -4.59 -16.80 -7.93
C GLN A 256 -3.32 -16.00 -7.59
N MET A 257 -2.22 -16.69 -7.31
CA MET A 257 -0.90 -16.11 -7.08
C MET A 257 -0.01 -16.26 -8.32
N ILE A 258 1.00 -15.41 -8.43
CA ILE A 258 2.06 -15.55 -9.41
C ILE A 258 2.93 -16.76 -9.03
N PRO A 259 3.24 -17.70 -9.95
CA PRO A 259 4.05 -18.87 -9.62
C PRO A 259 5.40 -18.51 -8.97
N ASN A 260 5.77 -19.25 -7.91
CA ASN A 260 6.99 -19.01 -7.12
C ASN A 260 7.09 -17.64 -6.46
N ASP A 261 5.98 -16.90 -6.42
CA ASP A 261 5.85 -15.62 -5.76
C ASP A 261 4.57 -15.61 -4.91
N HIS A 262 4.49 -14.70 -3.94
CA HIS A 262 3.30 -14.60 -3.08
C HIS A 262 2.40 -13.43 -3.48
N HIS A 263 2.73 -12.70 -4.55
CA HIS A 263 1.89 -11.67 -5.13
C HIS A 263 0.75 -12.27 -5.94
N TRP A 264 -0.35 -11.52 -6.04
CA TRP A 264 -1.52 -11.94 -6.79
C TRP A 264 -1.28 -11.78 -8.29
N ASN A 265 -1.76 -12.75 -9.06
CA ASN A 265 -1.94 -12.56 -10.50
C ASN A 265 -3.25 -11.80 -10.76
N GLU A 266 -3.63 -11.62 -12.02
CA GLU A 266 -4.87 -10.93 -12.38
C GLU A 266 -6.14 -11.57 -11.79
N ALA A 267 -6.16 -12.90 -11.65
CA ALA A 267 -7.27 -13.61 -11.03
C ALA A 267 -7.35 -13.33 -9.52
N GLY A 268 -6.22 -13.26 -8.82
CA GLY A 268 -6.17 -12.88 -7.40
C GLY A 268 -6.56 -11.42 -7.18
N HIS A 269 -6.13 -10.52 -8.05
CA HIS A 269 -6.58 -9.13 -8.03
C HIS A 269 -8.10 -9.00 -8.22
N ARG A 270 -8.68 -9.79 -9.13
CA ARG A 270 -10.14 -9.85 -9.32
C ARG A 270 -10.85 -10.37 -8.08
N HIS A 271 -10.44 -11.52 -7.56
CA HIS A 271 -11.10 -12.16 -6.43
C HIS A 271 -11.03 -11.30 -5.15
N ALA A 272 -9.87 -10.67 -4.89
CA ALA A 272 -9.72 -9.75 -3.78
C ALA A 272 -10.61 -8.50 -3.94
N ALA A 273 -10.73 -7.95 -5.16
CA ALA A 273 -11.58 -6.78 -5.42
C ALA A 273 -13.07 -7.09 -5.22
N GLU A 274 -13.52 -8.29 -5.57
CA GLU A 274 -14.90 -8.77 -5.33
C GLU A 274 -15.21 -8.85 -3.84
N GLN A 275 -14.31 -9.45 -3.05
CA GLN A 275 -14.44 -9.52 -1.58
C GLN A 275 -14.49 -8.11 -0.95
N ALA A 276 -13.55 -7.23 -1.36
CA ALA A 276 -13.50 -5.87 -0.86
C ALA A 276 -14.75 -5.05 -1.23
N ALA A 277 -15.27 -5.20 -2.46
CA ALA A 277 -16.48 -4.52 -2.91
C ALA A 277 -17.70 -4.94 -2.07
N ALA A 278 -17.90 -6.26 -1.91
CA ALA A 278 -19.00 -6.79 -1.10
C ALA A 278 -18.96 -6.27 0.34
N PHE A 279 -17.76 -6.25 0.95
CA PHE A 279 -17.56 -5.75 2.30
C PHE A 279 -17.84 -4.25 2.42
N LEU A 280 -17.27 -3.43 1.53
CA LEU A 280 -17.43 -1.96 1.57
C LEU A 280 -18.88 -1.54 1.34
N SER A 281 -19.58 -2.21 0.43
CA SER A 281 -21.00 -1.97 0.20
C SER A 281 -21.87 -2.36 1.40
N GLY A 282 -21.60 -3.51 2.04
CA GLY A 282 -22.29 -3.89 3.27
C GLY A 282 -22.03 -2.93 4.45
N LEU A 283 -20.81 -2.38 4.56
CA LEU A 283 -20.50 -1.35 5.56
C LEU A 283 -21.30 -0.07 5.33
N ARG A 284 -21.39 0.39 4.07
CA ARG A 284 -22.12 1.60 3.71
C ARG A 284 -23.61 1.48 4.03
N GLU A 285 -24.20 0.34 3.72
CA GLU A 285 -25.60 0.03 4.03
C GLU A 285 -25.88 0.07 5.53
N ARG A 286 -25.07 -0.61 6.36
CA ARG A 286 -25.20 -0.56 7.82
C ARG A 286 -25.10 0.86 8.37
N ARG A 287 -24.20 1.68 7.82
CA ARG A 287 -24.05 3.07 8.25
C ARG A 287 -25.23 3.95 7.85
N ALA A 288 -25.78 3.75 6.65
CA ALA A 288 -26.99 4.46 6.21
C ALA A 288 -28.20 4.11 7.11
N LEU A 289 -28.34 2.84 7.48
CA LEU A 289 -29.39 2.40 8.41
C LEU A 289 -29.22 3.01 9.81
N ALA A 290 -27.99 3.06 10.34
CA ALA A 290 -27.74 3.68 11.64
C ALA A 290 -28.10 5.18 11.66
N LEU A 291 -27.69 5.93 10.63
CA LEU A 291 -28.01 7.37 10.53
C LEU A 291 -29.50 7.65 10.28
N GLY A 292 -30.21 6.71 9.64
CA GLY A 292 -31.66 6.84 9.41
C GLY A 292 -32.50 6.54 10.65
N ALA A 293 -32.03 5.65 11.53
CA ALA A 293 -32.67 5.37 12.81
C ALA A 293 -32.60 6.57 13.77
N ASP A 294 -31.45 7.23 13.82
CA ASP A 294 -31.25 8.40 14.69
C ASP A 294 -32.08 9.63 14.27
N ALA A 295 -32.53 9.70 13.00
CA ALA A 295 -33.31 10.82 12.47
C ALA A 295 -34.83 10.70 12.68
N GLN A 296 -35.32 9.60 13.25
CA GLN A 296 -36.76 9.38 13.52
C GLN A 296 -37.16 9.64 14.98
N ASP A 297 -36.20 9.92 15.87
CA ASP A 297 -36.41 10.14 17.31
C ASP A 297 -36.26 11.62 17.75
N ASP A 298 -36.11 12.55 16.81
CA ASP A 298 -36.16 14.02 17.01
C ASP A 298 -37.48 14.62 16.48
#